data_AF-A0A940I296-F1
#
_entry.id   AF-A0A940I296-F1
#
_cell.length_a   1.000
_cell.length_b   1.000
_cell.length_c   1.000
_cell.angle_alpha   90.00
_cell.angle_beta   90.00
_cell.angle_gamma   90.00
#
_symmetry.space_group_name_H-M   'P 1'
#
loop_
_entity.id
_entity.type
_entity.pdbx_description
1 polymer ?
#
loop_
_entity_poly.entity_id
_entity_poly.type
_entity_poly.pdbx_seq_one_letter_code
_entity_poly.pdbx_strand_id
1 'polypeptide(L)'
;MGFKISSQEAIEAEFIFWPRYEEKTEPDLVILVANYYLLIEAKYFSDFGGETEKTKAQLIREIKGGMLEARNYNKNFRLIAITADSIYKKNKFKSVPESFSHYLTWTNWQQVTSFLNDILNNNLNLTRHEREFALDLYKLLDRKNLRGFKGFGILNAPVSFLKRLHHIFFEMKTARFRGAFIGFINSLSLPEPLYCCRGSIFFSHRQSNLTSLLQSGKLNPVKDYIFYEGKGSGNHDRERGDHPTDSSGL
;
A
#
# COMPACT_ATOMS: atom_id res chain seq x y z
N MET A 1 -3.22 -3.53 -13.12
CA MET A 1 -3.55 -2.17 -13.59
C MET A 1 -4.70 -2.12 -14.61
N GLY A 2 -5.17 -3.25 -15.16
CA GLY A 2 -6.42 -3.28 -15.94
C GLY A 2 -6.29 -2.90 -17.42
N PHE A 3 -5.07 -2.67 -17.91
CA PHE A 3 -4.79 -2.47 -19.33
C PHE A 3 -4.92 -3.80 -20.08
N LYS A 4 -5.62 -3.77 -21.21
CA LYS A 4 -5.75 -4.91 -22.10
C LYS A 4 -4.65 -4.81 -23.15
N ILE A 5 -3.55 -5.51 -22.91
CA ILE A 5 -2.36 -5.53 -23.77
C ILE A 5 -2.00 -6.99 -23.98
N SER A 6 -1.90 -7.41 -25.24
CA SER A 6 -1.44 -8.74 -25.62
C SER A 6 0.08 -8.87 -25.44
N SER A 7 0.59 -10.10 -25.41
CA SER A 7 2.04 -10.34 -25.31
C SER A 7 2.81 -9.75 -26.49
N GLN A 8 2.24 -9.78 -27.70
CA GLN A 8 2.86 -9.19 -28.89
C GLN A 8 2.95 -7.67 -28.77
N GLU A 9 1.85 -7.00 -28.41
CA GLU A 9 1.85 -5.54 -28.21
C GLU A 9 2.82 -5.11 -27.10
N ALA A 10 3.01 -5.93 -26.06
CA ALA A 10 3.95 -5.65 -24.99
C ALA A 10 5.42 -5.74 -25.46
N ILE A 11 5.74 -6.63 -26.41
CA ILE A 11 7.08 -6.74 -27.02
C ILE A 11 7.38 -5.50 -27.88
N GLU A 12 6.35 -4.97 -28.54
CA GLU A 12 6.44 -3.79 -29.41
C GLU A 12 6.36 -2.46 -28.63
N ALA A 13 6.32 -2.51 -27.29
CA ALA A 13 6.24 -1.32 -26.47
C ALA A 13 7.49 -0.44 -26.62
N GLU A 14 7.28 0.85 -26.79
CA GLU A 14 8.35 1.85 -26.83
C GLU A 14 8.47 2.55 -25.48
N PHE A 15 9.71 2.68 -24.99
CA PHE A 15 10.03 3.31 -23.71
C PHE A 15 10.81 4.60 -23.97
N ILE A 16 10.21 5.72 -23.59
CA ILE A 16 10.78 7.06 -23.79
C ILE A 16 11.05 7.65 -22.41
N PHE A 17 12.33 7.68 -22.02
CA PHE A 17 12.75 8.23 -20.73
C PHE A 17 12.94 9.74 -20.82
N TRP A 18 12.42 10.46 -19.83
CA TRP A 18 12.56 11.92 -19.71
C TRP A 18 12.20 12.72 -20.97
N PRO A 19 11.04 12.48 -21.62
CA PRO A 19 10.61 13.30 -22.74
C PRO A 19 10.35 14.73 -22.27
N ARG A 20 10.64 15.73 -23.10
CA ARG A 20 10.39 17.13 -22.77
C ARG A 20 9.14 17.62 -23.47
N TYR A 21 8.16 18.09 -22.70
CA TYR A 21 6.96 18.73 -23.24
C TYR A 21 7.16 20.25 -23.38
N GLU A 22 6.33 20.88 -24.22
CA GLU A 22 6.36 22.33 -24.48
C GLU A 22 6.24 23.17 -23.19
N GLU A 23 5.49 22.69 -22.20
CA GLU A 23 5.33 23.35 -20.88
C GLU A 23 6.49 23.09 -19.89
N LYS A 24 7.64 22.60 -20.39
CA LYS A 24 8.86 22.29 -19.62
C LYS A 24 8.63 21.26 -18.50
N THR A 25 7.63 20.39 -18.64
CA THR A 25 7.50 19.19 -17.81
C THR A 25 8.31 18.07 -18.44
N GLU A 26 8.93 17.25 -17.59
CA GLU A 26 9.78 16.12 -17.99
C GLU A 26 9.34 14.92 -17.14
N PRO A 27 8.35 14.12 -17.58
CA PRO A 27 7.94 12.93 -16.84
C PRO A 27 9.07 11.89 -16.81
N ASP A 28 9.06 11.03 -15.81
CA ASP A 28 10.13 10.03 -15.62
C ASP A 28 10.22 9.05 -16.80
N LEU A 29 9.07 8.59 -17.29
CA LEU A 29 8.99 7.62 -18.37
C LEU A 29 7.64 7.73 -19.09
N VAL A 30 7.65 7.61 -20.41
CA VAL A 30 6.47 7.35 -21.23
C VAL A 30 6.59 5.98 -21.87
N ILE A 31 5.51 5.21 -21.82
CA ILE A 31 5.40 3.91 -22.51
C ILE A 31 4.31 4.04 -23.57
N LEU A 32 4.70 3.86 -24.83
CA LEU A 32 3.76 3.73 -25.94
C LEU A 32 3.53 2.24 -26.17
N VAL A 33 2.32 1.77 -25.90
CA VAL A 33 2.02 0.33 -25.97
C VAL A 33 0.58 0.11 -26.39
N ALA A 34 0.34 -0.76 -27.37
CA ALA A 34 -0.99 -0.97 -27.96
C ALA A 34 -1.65 0.38 -28.30
N ASN A 35 -2.87 0.60 -27.83
CA ASN A 35 -3.62 1.86 -27.95
C ASN A 35 -3.40 2.83 -26.78
N TYR A 36 -2.38 2.65 -25.94
CA TYR A 36 -2.17 3.45 -24.73
C TYR A 36 -0.91 4.32 -24.81
N TYR A 37 -1.06 5.55 -24.30
CA TYR A 37 0.03 6.43 -23.93
C TYR A 37 0.09 6.45 -22.40
N LEU A 38 1.07 5.73 -21.84
CA LEU A 38 1.21 5.60 -20.39
C LEU A 38 2.32 6.53 -19.91
N LEU A 39 1.96 7.61 -19.22
CA LEU A 39 2.91 8.51 -18.57
C LEU A 39 3.14 8.00 -17.14
N ILE A 40 4.39 7.69 -16.82
CA ILE A 40 4.81 7.22 -15.49
C ILE A 40 5.43 8.38 -14.74
N GLU A 41 4.97 8.58 -13.51
CA GLU A 41 5.52 9.56 -12.58
C GLU A 41 5.77 8.89 -11.23
N ALA A 42 7.03 8.82 -10.81
CA ALA A 42 7.47 7.99 -9.72
C ALA A 42 8.07 8.83 -8.58
N LYS A 43 7.44 8.78 -7.40
CA LYS A 43 7.87 9.53 -6.21
C LYS A 43 8.25 8.59 -5.08
N TYR A 44 9.38 8.86 -4.41
CA TYR A 44 9.83 8.09 -3.24
C TYR A 44 9.39 8.73 -1.91
N PHE A 45 9.85 9.94 -1.58
CA PHE A 45 9.45 10.64 -0.34
C PHE A 45 8.82 12.00 -0.56
N SER A 46 8.99 12.58 -1.74
CA SER A 46 8.25 13.77 -2.11
C SER A 46 6.78 13.38 -2.28
N ASP A 47 5.91 13.96 -1.48
CA ASP A 47 4.50 13.95 -1.80
C ASP A 47 4.30 14.61 -3.18
N PHE A 48 3.27 14.20 -3.90
CA PHE A 48 2.69 15.05 -4.95
C PHE A 48 2.19 16.40 -4.38
N GLY A 49 2.27 16.60 -3.06
CA GLY A 49 2.26 17.89 -2.39
C GLY A 49 2.71 17.84 -0.93
N GLY A 50 3.79 18.56 -0.60
CA GLY A 50 3.64 19.64 0.38
C GLY A 50 2.96 20.77 -0.40
N GLU A 51 1.69 21.04 -0.10
CA GLU A 51 0.82 21.83 -0.97
C GLU A 51 1.34 23.26 -1.19
N THR A 52 2.05 23.47 -2.30
CA THR A 52 2.21 24.78 -2.91
C THR A 52 1.40 24.81 -4.22
N GLU A 53 0.93 25.99 -4.63
CA GLU A 53 0.29 26.14 -5.95
C GLU A 53 1.16 25.58 -7.08
N LYS A 54 2.48 25.65 -6.92
CA LYS A 54 3.49 25.14 -7.86
C LYS A 54 3.39 23.62 -8.07
N THR A 55 3.28 22.84 -7.00
CA THR A 55 3.11 21.37 -7.07
C THR A 55 1.75 20.96 -7.63
N LYS A 56 0.68 21.69 -7.28
CA LYS A 56 -0.66 21.45 -7.84
C LYS A 56 -0.67 21.72 -9.35
N ALA A 57 -0.03 22.82 -9.76
CA ALA A 57 0.14 23.16 -11.16
C ALA A 57 1.00 22.13 -11.91
N GLN A 58 1.95 21.45 -11.26
CA GLN A 58 2.79 20.47 -11.96
C GLN A 58 2.00 19.24 -12.43
N LEU A 59 1.29 18.55 -11.53
CA LEU A 59 0.57 17.32 -11.90
C LEU A 59 -0.53 17.58 -12.95
N ILE A 60 -1.20 18.74 -12.86
CA ILE A 60 -2.21 19.14 -13.86
C ILE A 60 -1.54 19.41 -15.22
N ARG A 61 -0.38 20.06 -15.25
CA ARG A 61 0.38 20.29 -16.48
C ARG A 61 0.87 18.99 -17.10
N GLU A 62 1.33 18.03 -16.29
CA GLU A 62 1.73 16.69 -16.76
C GLU A 62 0.54 15.94 -17.40
N ILE A 63 -0.64 15.98 -16.78
CA ILE A 63 -1.86 15.40 -17.35
C ILE A 63 -2.21 16.08 -18.69
N LYS A 64 -2.23 17.41 -18.74
CA LYS A 64 -2.58 18.15 -19.95
C LYS A 64 -1.58 17.92 -21.09
N GLY A 65 -0.29 18.02 -20.80
CA GLY A 65 0.79 17.76 -21.76
C GLY A 65 0.76 16.32 -22.27
N GLY A 66 0.63 15.34 -21.38
CA GLY A 66 0.50 13.94 -21.77
C GLY A 66 -0.75 13.65 -22.59
N MET A 67 -1.88 14.30 -22.31
CA MET A 67 -3.08 14.20 -23.14
C MET A 67 -2.90 14.78 -24.54
N LEU A 68 -2.19 15.90 -24.67
CA LEU A 68 -1.88 16.51 -25.96
C LEU A 68 -0.98 15.59 -26.78
N GLU A 69 0.12 15.11 -26.19
CA GLU A 69 1.03 14.17 -26.83
C GLU A 69 0.32 12.88 -27.24
N ALA A 70 -0.49 12.30 -26.35
CA ALA A 70 -1.25 11.09 -26.66
C ALA A 70 -2.14 11.25 -27.91
N ARG A 71 -2.71 12.45 -28.14
CA ARG A 71 -3.48 12.74 -29.37
C ARG A 71 -2.59 12.75 -30.61
N ASN A 72 -1.39 13.31 -30.51
CA ASN A 72 -0.42 13.30 -31.62
C ASN A 72 -0.04 11.87 -32.02
N TYR A 73 0.02 10.94 -31.06
CA TYR A 73 0.24 9.52 -31.30
C TYR A 73 -1.03 8.70 -31.59
N ASN A 74 -2.22 9.32 -31.58
CA ASN A 74 -3.52 8.64 -31.68
C ASN A 74 -3.71 7.51 -30.64
N LYS A 75 -3.40 7.79 -29.37
CA LYS A 75 -3.45 6.83 -28.25
C LYS A 75 -4.29 7.36 -27.08
N ASN A 76 -4.76 6.43 -26.25
CA ASN A 76 -5.49 6.70 -25.01
C ASN A 76 -4.52 7.05 -23.89
N PHE A 77 -4.60 8.28 -23.39
CA PHE A 77 -3.76 8.76 -22.30
C PHE A 77 -4.12 8.13 -20.95
N ARG A 78 -3.09 7.75 -20.18
CA ARG A 78 -3.16 7.41 -18.75
C ARG A 78 -1.91 7.88 -18.03
N LEU A 79 -2.09 8.48 -16.87
CA LEU A 79 -1.02 8.77 -15.92
C LEU A 79 -0.97 7.66 -14.87
N ILE A 80 0.21 7.08 -14.65
CA ILE A 80 0.46 6.08 -13.61
C ILE A 80 1.39 6.72 -12.57
N ALA A 81 0.80 7.05 -11.41
CA ALA A 81 1.54 7.56 -10.27
C ALA A 81 2.06 6.40 -9.42
N ILE A 82 3.37 6.37 -9.15
CA ILE A 82 4.00 5.41 -8.25
C ILE A 82 4.45 6.13 -6.98
N THR A 83 3.95 5.74 -5.81
CA THR A 83 4.38 6.33 -4.52
C THR A 83 4.94 5.32 -3.54
N ALA A 84 5.58 5.79 -2.47
CA ALA A 84 6.01 4.93 -1.35
C ALA A 84 4.89 4.59 -0.36
N ASP A 85 3.68 5.14 -0.52
CA ASP A 85 2.59 4.90 0.41
C ASP A 85 2.09 3.46 0.30
N SER A 86 1.91 2.82 1.44
CA SER A 86 1.36 1.47 1.50
C SER A 86 -0.11 1.38 1.10
N ILE A 87 -0.83 2.51 1.17
CA ILE A 87 -2.25 2.62 0.87
C ILE A 87 -2.47 3.88 0.03
N TYR A 88 -3.44 3.83 -0.88
CA TYR A 88 -3.85 4.98 -1.67
C TYR A 88 -4.29 6.12 -0.75
N LYS A 89 -3.63 7.27 -0.88
CA LYS A 89 -3.90 8.47 -0.09
C LYS A 89 -4.59 9.52 -0.96
N LYS A 90 -5.93 9.59 -0.90
CA LYS A 90 -6.74 10.54 -1.69
C LYS A 90 -6.27 11.99 -1.56
N ASN A 91 -5.76 12.38 -0.38
CA ASN A 91 -5.21 13.70 -0.14
C ASN A 91 -4.03 14.06 -1.04
N LYS A 92 -3.20 13.09 -1.47
CA LYS A 92 -2.08 13.34 -2.40
C LYS A 92 -2.53 13.74 -3.80
N PHE A 93 -3.78 13.44 -4.16
CA PHE A 93 -4.36 13.69 -5.47
C PHE A 93 -5.55 14.66 -5.43
N LYS A 94 -5.78 15.34 -4.30
CA LYS A 94 -6.86 16.33 -4.16
C LYS A 94 -6.78 17.49 -5.16
N SER A 95 -5.57 17.78 -5.64
CA SER A 95 -5.33 18.82 -6.65
C SER A 95 -5.80 18.42 -8.03
N VAL A 96 -6.01 17.13 -8.29
CA VAL A 96 -6.52 16.63 -9.57
C VAL A 96 -8.03 16.85 -9.59
N PRO A 97 -8.54 17.71 -10.50
CA PRO A 97 -9.98 17.85 -10.71
C PRO A 97 -10.62 16.49 -11.00
N GLU A 98 -11.88 16.32 -10.58
CA GLU A 98 -12.63 15.08 -10.81
C GLU A 98 -12.71 14.72 -12.30
N SER A 99 -12.77 15.73 -13.18
CA SER A 99 -12.72 15.58 -14.65
C SER A 99 -11.41 14.98 -15.20
N PHE A 100 -10.35 14.89 -14.39
CA PHE A 100 -9.10 14.22 -14.77
C PHE A 100 -8.84 12.92 -13.98
N SER A 101 -9.70 12.59 -13.01
CA SER A 101 -9.50 11.43 -12.13
C SER A 101 -9.44 10.09 -12.88
N HIS A 102 -10.20 9.94 -13.97
CA HIS A 102 -10.23 8.71 -14.77
C HIS A 102 -8.98 8.50 -15.65
N TYR A 103 -8.15 9.53 -15.82
CA TYR A 103 -6.84 9.38 -16.45
C TYR A 103 -5.76 8.92 -15.47
N LEU A 104 -6.00 9.09 -14.16
CA LEU A 104 -5.04 8.78 -13.12
C LEU A 104 -5.21 7.34 -12.63
N THR A 105 -4.13 6.57 -12.68
CA THR A 105 -3.98 5.27 -12.04
C THR A 105 -2.89 5.38 -10.99
N TRP A 106 -3.09 4.75 -9.84
CA TRP A 106 -2.09 4.73 -8.77
C TRP A 106 -1.61 3.31 -8.48
N THR A 107 -0.31 3.19 -8.23
CA THR A 107 0.34 2.00 -7.70
C THR A 107 1.41 2.44 -6.71
N ASN A 108 2.04 1.51 -6.01
CA ASN A 108 3.12 1.84 -5.09
C ASN A 108 4.38 0.99 -5.31
N TRP A 109 5.47 1.42 -4.68
CA TRP A 109 6.75 0.72 -4.75
C TRP A 109 6.70 -0.69 -4.17
N GLN A 110 5.77 -0.98 -3.26
CA GLN A 110 5.59 -2.34 -2.72
C GLN A 110 5.02 -3.30 -3.77
N GLN A 111 4.05 -2.83 -4.57
CA GLN A 111 3.52 -3.56 -5.71
C GLN A 111 4.58 -3.75 -6.80
N VAL A 112 5.38 -2.71 -7.09
CA VAL A 112 6.53 -2.83 -8.02
C VAL A 112 7.54 -3.86 -7.51
N THR A 113 7.86 -3.84 -6.21
CA THR A 113 8.78 -4.80 -5.60
C THR A 113 8.24 -6.23 -5.66
N SER A 114 6.93 -6.42 -5.46
CA SER A 114 6.28 -7.73 -5.61
C SER A 114 6.38 -8.23 -7.05
N PHE A 115 6.08 -7.35 -8.01
CA PHE A 115 6.17 -7.67 -9.43
C PHE A 115 7.59 -8.11 -9.84
N LEU A 116 8.62 -7.37 -9.40
CA LEU A 116 10.03 -7.74 -9.65
C LEU A 116 10.37 -9.09 -9.03
N ASN A 117 9.92 -9.34 -7.79
CA ASN A 117 10.14 -10.62 -7.13
C ASN A 117 9.51 -11.79 -7.91
N ASP A 118 8.31 -11.60 -8.44
CA ASP A 118 7.61 -12.64 -9.20
C ASP A 118 8.34 -12.92 -10.52
N ILE A 119 8.78 -11.87 -11.22
CA ILE A 119 9.62 -12.00 -12.43
C ILE A 119 10.91 -12.77 -12.15
N LEU A 120 11.62 -12.41 -11.08
CA LEU A 120 12.92 -13.00 -10.75
C LEU A 120 12.81 -14.47 -10.34
N ASN A 121 11.69 -14.87 -9.71
CA ASN A 121 11.45 -16.23 -9.22
C ASN A 121 10.78 -17.16 -10.25
N ASN A 122 9.95 -16.62 -11.16
CA ASN A 122 9.17 -17.44 -12.10
C ASN A 122 9.96 -17.91 -13.35
N ASN A 123 11.30 -17.85 -13.32
CA ASN A 123 12.17 -18.29 -14.42
C ASN A 123 11.72 -17.80 -15.80
N LEU A 124 11.29 -16.55 -15.89
CA LEU A 124 11.09 -15.90 -17.18
C LEU A 124 12.41 -15.89 -17.95
N ASN A 125 12.35 -16.00 -19.28
CA ASN A 125 13.49 -15.95 -20.19
C ASN A 125 14.07 -14.52 -20.25
N LEU A 126 14.54 -14.03 -19.11
CA LEU A 126 15.29 -12.79 -19.00
C LEU A 126 16.71 -13.04 -19.51
N THR A 127 17.21 -12.10 -20.29
CA THR A 127 18.65 -12.00 -20.52
C THR A 127 19.39 -11.79 -19.20
N ARG A 128 20.68 -12.10 -19.19
CA ARG A 128 21.53 -11.90 -18.01
C ARG A 128 21.46 -10.45 -17.49
N HIS A 129 21.52 -9.47 -18.40
CA HIS A 129 21.51 -8.06 -18.04
C HIS A 129 20.17 -7.63 -17.45
N GLU A 130 19.04 -8.03 -18.04
CA GLU A 130 17.71 -7.73 -17.48
C GLU A 130 17.54 -8.31 -16.07
N ARG A 131 18.01 -9.53 -15.86
CA ARG A 131 17.99 -10.16 -14.54
C ARG A 131 18.86 -9.40 -13.54
N GLU A 132 20.07 -8.98 -13.92
CA GLU A 132 20.97 -8.19 -13.07
C GLU A 132 20.33 -6.83 -12.70
N PHE A 133 19.80 -6.09 -13.66
CA PHE A 133 19.10 -4.82 -13.41
C PHE A 133 17.87 -4.99 -12.53
N ALA A 134 17.02 -5.97 -12.81
CA ALA A 134 15.82 -6.24 -12.01
C ALA A 134 16.19 -6.64 -10.57
N LEU A 135 17.26 -7.42 -10.40
CA LEU A 135 17.75 -7.83 -9.09
C LEU A 135 18.33 -6.64 -8.30
N ASP A 136 19.06 -5.75 -8.96
CA ASP A 136 19.63 -4.56 -8.32
C ASP A 136 18.54 -3.59 -7.88
N LEU A 137 17.54 -3.33 -8.73
CA LEU A 137 16.37 -2.53 -8.36
C LEU A 137 15.59 -3.18 -7.20
N TYR A 138 15.36 -4.49 -7.25
CA TYR A 138 14.70 -5.23 -6.18
C TYR A 138 15.44 -5.08 -4.84
N LYS A 139 16.77 -5.28 -4.84
CA LYS A 139 17.61 -5.12 -3.63
C LYS A 139 17.60 -3.68 -3.12
N LEU A 140 17.60 -2.70 -4.01
CA LEU A 140 17.49 -1.29 -3.63
C LEU A 140 16.17 -1.02 -2.92
N LEU A 141 15.05 -1.46 -3.49
CA LEU A 141 13.72 -1.27 -2.90
C LEU A 141 13.58 -1.97 -1.54
N ASP A 142 14.15 -3.17 -1.40
CA ASP A 142 14.19 -3.88 -0.12
C ASP A 142 15.01 -3.13 0.95
N ARG A 143 16.22 -2.65 0.61
CA ARG A 143 17.05 -1.81 1.50
C ARG A 143 16.38 -0.51 1.90
N LYS A 144 15.48 0.01 1.05
CA LYS A 144 14.69 1.21 1.27
C LYS A 144 13.40 0.95 2.06
N ASN A 145 13.19 -0.27 2.55
CA ASN A 145 11.99 -0.73 3.26
C ASN A 145 10.70 -0.58 2.43
N LEU A 146 10.81 -0.66 1.10
CA LEU A 146 9.68 -0.60 0.17
C LEU A 146 9.21 -1.99 -0.27
N ARG A 147 9.73 -3.06 0.33
CA ARG A 147 9.21 -4.39 0.13
C ARG A 147 7.90 -4.57 0.91
N GLY A 148 6.88 -5.11 0.25
CA GLY A 148 5.65 -5.51 0.93
C GLY A 148 5.90 -6.60 1.97
N PHE A 149 5.06 -6.65 3.01
CA PHE A 149 5.09 -7.75 3.97
C PHE A 149 4.78 -9.07 3.26
N LYS A 150 5.75 -9.99 3.21
CA LYS A 150 5.62 -11.31 2.54
C LYS A 150 4.77 -12.31 3.35
N GLY A 151 3.97 -11.82 4.31
CA GLY A 151 3.23 -12.68 5.23
C GLY A 151 4.14 -13.48 6.16
N PHE A 152 3.52 -14.41 6.88
CA PHE A 152 4.21 -15.41 7.69
C PHE A 152 4.61 -16.65 6.89
N GLY A 153 4.55 -16.63 5.56
CA GLY A 153 4.97 -17.76 4.72
C GLY A 153 6.44 -18.16 4.94
N ILE A 154 7.29 -17.20 5.33
CA ILE A 154 8.67 -17.47 5.79
C ILE A 154 8.69 -18.30 7.08
N LEU A 155 7.68 -18.17 7.95
CA LEU A 155 7.53 -19.00 9.15
C LEU A 155 6.99 -20.40 8.84
N ASN A 156 6.49 -20.66 7.62
CA ASN A 156 6.22 -22.03 7.15
C ASN A 156 7.52 -22.80 6.84
N ALA A 157 8.69 -22.18 7.01
CA ALA A 157 9.95 -22.91 7.15
C ALA A 157 9.79 -23.99 8.23
N PRO A 158 10.38 -25.18 8.06
CA PRO A 158 10.22 -26.28 9.01
C PRO A 158 10.52 -25.77 10.42
N VAL A 159 9.66 -26.16 11.38
CA VAL A 159 9.66 -25.72 12.80
C VAL A 159 11.06 -25.74 13.44
N SER A 160 11.98 -26.54 12.92
CA SER A 160 13.42 -26.54 13.25
C SER A 160 14.10 -25.18 13.08
N PHE A 161 13.69 -24.33 12.14
CA PHE A 161 14.24 -22.99 11.93
C PHE A 161 13.81 -22.05 13.06
N LEU A 162 12.55 -22.10 13.47
CA LEU A 162 12.02 -21.33 14.60
C LEU A 162 12.63 -21.78 15.93
N LYS A 163 12.92 -23.07 16.10
CA LYS A 163 13.62 -23.61 17.28
C LYS A 163 15.05 -23.09 17.44
N ARG A 164 15.68 -22.55 16.39
CA ARG A 164 17.03 -21.94 16.45
C ARG A 164 17.01 -20.44 16.78
N LEU A 165 15.85 -19.79 16.71
CA LEU A 165 15.72 -18.37 17.04
C LEU A 165 15.43 -18.25 18.53
N HIS A 166 16.46 -17.98 19.35
CA HIS A 166 16.31 -17.74 20.78
C HIS A 166 15.41 -16.53 21.10
N HIS A 167 15.25 -15.61 20.13
CA HIS A 167 14.37 -14.46 20.23
C HIS A 167 13.61 -14.28 18.91
N ILE A 168 12.30 -14.55 18.94
CA ILE A 168 11.40 -14.30 17.79
C ILE A 168 11.08 -12.80 17.69
N PHE A 169 11.11 -12.10 18.82
CA PHE A 169 10.83 -10.67 18.90
C PHE A 169 12.12 -9.87 18.90
N PHE A 170 12.07 -8.75 18.20
CA PHE A 170 13.13 -7.76 18.18
C PHE A 170 13.39 -7.22 19.59
N GLU A 171 14.62 -7.36 20.08
CA GLU A 171 15.01 -6.79 21.36
C GLU A 171 15.10 -5.26 21.23
N MET A 172 14.07 -4.54 21.68
CA MET A 172 13.97 -3.09 21.57
C MET A 172 15.19 -2.35 22.16
N LYS A 173 15.85 -2.94 23.17
CA LYS A 173 17.10 -2.43 23.76
C LYS A 173 18.26 -2.41 22.77
N THR A 174 18.23 -3.18 21.70
CA THR A 174 19.30 -3.15 20.68
C THR A 174 19.03 -2.13 19.57
N ALA A 175 17.85 -1.50 19.55
CA ALA A 175 17.48 -0.53 18.52
C ALA A 175 18.29 0.76 18.64
N ARG A 176 18.85 1.23 17.51
CA ARG A 176 19.56 2.51 17.41
C ARG A 176 18.62 3.72 17.46
N PHE A 177 17.35 3.53 17.09
CA PHE A 177 16.31 4.57 17.06
C PHE A 177 15.15 4.22 18.00
N ARG A 178 15.43 4.12 19.30
CA ARG A 178 14.42 3.73 20.31
C ARG A 178 13.26 4.73 20.44
N GLY A 179 13.51 6.01 20.14
CA GLY A 179 12.56 7.12 20.34
C GLY A 179 11.17 6.89 19.77
N ALA A 180 11.07 6.28 18.58
CA ALA A 180 9.79 5.99 17.92
C ALA A 180 8.98 4.87 18.60
N PHE A 181 9.62 4.06 19.45
CA PHE A 181 9.00 2.92 20.13
C PHE A 181 8.76 3.17 21.63
N ILE A 182 9.18 4.32 22.17
CA ILE A 182 9.01 4.65 23.60
C ILE A 182 7.53 4.67 23.99
N GLY A 183 6.64 5.16 23.12
CA GLY A 183 5.20 5.16 23.37
C GLY A 183 4.57 3.76 23.49
N PHE A 184 5.27 2.71 23.03
CA PHE A 184 4.81 1.33 23.11
C PHE A 184 5.42 0.53 24.26
N ILE A 185 6.33 1.11 25.03
CA ILE A 185 6.97 0.44 26.18
C ILE A 185 5.93 -0.03 27.19
N ASN A 186 4.90 0.78 27.42
CA ASN A 186 3.82 0.45 28.34
C ASN A 186 2.72 -0.41 27.71
N SER A 187 2.70 -0.56 26.37
CA SER A 187 1.72 -1.40 25.67
C SER A 187 2.01 -2.90 25.80
N LEU A 188 3.26 -3.24 26.11
CA LEU A 188 3.72 -4.61 26.33
C LEU A 188 3.73 -5.00 27.81
N SER A 189 3.50 -4.04 28.70
CA SER A 189 3.26 -4.27 30.12
C SER A 189 1.88 -4.88 30.27
N LEU A 190 1.78 -6.18 30.02
CA LEU A 190 0.62 -6.95 30.43
C LEU A 190 0.61 -6.92 31.96
N PRO A 191 -0.42 -6.33 32.60
CA PRO A 191 -0.48 -6.21 34.05
C PRO A 191 -0.51 -7.57 34.76
N GLU A 192 -0.80 -8.65 34.02
CA GLU A 192 -0.78 -10.02 34.50
C GLU A 192 -0.06 -10.93 33.49
N PRO A 193 0.60 -12.02 33.94
CA PRO A 193 1.06 -13.06 33.04
C PRO A 193 -0.10 -13.48 32.14
N LEU A 194 0.11 -13.53 30.82
CA LEU A 194 -0.87 -14.11 29.90
C LEU A 194 -1.07 -15.57 30.29
N TYR A 195 -2.13 -15.85 31.05
CA TYR A 195 -2.58 -17.21 31.27
C TYR A 195 -2.99 -17.76 29.92
N CYS A 196 -2.37 -18.88 29.53
CA CYS A 196 -2.80 -19.62 28.36
C CYS A 196 -4.27 -20.00 28.60
N CYS A 197 -5.20 -19.33 27.90
CA CYS A 197 -6.61 -19.70 27.93
C CYS A 197 -6.70 -21.18 27.57
N ARG A 198 -7.10 -22.00 28.54
CA ARG A 198 -7.48 -23.41 28.30
C ARG A 198 -8.83 -23.51 27.58
N GLY A 199 -9.52 -22.39 27.41
CA GLY A 199 -10.76 -22.28 26.65
C GLY A 199 -10.53 -22.31 25.15
N SER A 200 -11.57 -22.74 24.42
CA SER A 200 -11.63 -22.76 22.96
C SER A 200 -11.30 -21.38 22.39
N ILE A 201 -10.27 -21.31 21.54
CA ILE A 201 -9.96 -20.09 20.79
C ILE A 201 -10.81 -20.13 19.52
N PHE A 202 -11.62 -19.11 19.33
CA PHE A 202 -12.50 -19.00 18.18
C PHE A 202 -11.78 -18.27 17.05
N PHE A 203 -11.84 -18.83 15.84
CA PHE A 203 -11.22 -18.28 14.65
C PHE A 203 -12.29 -18.02 13.59
N SER A 204 -12.30 -16.83 12.98
CA SER A 204 -13.25 -16.51 11.92
C SER A 204 -12.76 -17.08 10.59
N HIS A 205 -13.66 -17.75 9.87
CA HIS A 205 -13.37 -18.65 8.75
C HIS A 205 -12.76 -17.99 7.49
N ARG A 206 -12.33 -16.73 7.54
CA ARG A 206 -11.94 -15.94 6.35
C ARG A 206 -10.49 -16.10 5.90
N GLN A 207 -9.66 -16.91 6.55
CA GLN A 207 -8.32 -17.22 6.02
C GLN A 207 -8.08 -18.73 5.92
N SER A 208 -8.12 -19.23 4.67
CA SER A 208 -7.76 -20.61 4.30
C SER A 208 -6.30 -20.99 4.62
N ASN A 209 -5.47 -20.01 4.99
CA ASN A 209 -4.03 -20.17 5.16
C ASN A 209 -3.61 -20.66 6.55
N LEU A 210 -4.57 -20.92 7.45
CA LEU A 210 -4.33 -21.36 8.82
C LEU A 210 -4.88 -22.76 9.12
N THR A 211 -5.14 -23.56 8.08
CA THR A 211 -5.61 -24.96 8.19
C THR A 211 -4.66 -25.84 9.01
N SER A 212 -3.35 -25.56 9.01
CA SER A 212 -2.38 -26.24 9.87
C SER A 212 -2.63 -26.02 11.36
N LEU A 213 -3.20 -24.87 11.76
CA LEU A 213 -3.54 -24.58 13.16
C LEU A 213 -4.82 -25.32 13.60
N LEU A 214 -5.75 -25.60 12.68
CA LEU A 214 -6.97 -26.36 12.96
C LEU A 214 -6.69 -27.82 13.35
N GLN A 215 -5.53 -28.35 12.97
CA GLN A 215 -5.10 -29.71 13.35
C GLN A 215 -4.75 -29.83 14.84
N SER A 216 -4.65 -28.72 15.57
CA SER A 216 -4.30 -28.70 17.00
C SER A 216 -5.43 -29.13 17.96
N GLY A 217 -6.63 -29.43 17.44
CA GLY A 217 -7.77 -29.97 18.21
C GLY A 217 -8.39 -29.00 19.24
N LYS A 218 -7.91 -27.76 19.32
CA LYS A 218 -8.35 -26.74 20.30
C LYS A 218 -9.06 -25.54 19.66
N LEU A 219 -9.27 -25.56 18.35
CA LEU A 219 -9.87 -24.47 17.60
C LEU A 219 -11.26 -24.88 17.12
N ASN A 220 -12.30 -24.20 17.63
CA ASN A 220 -13.67 -24.39 17.17
C ASN A 220 -14.01 -23.31 16.13
N PRO A 221 -14.45 -23.67 14.92
CA PRO A 221 -14.88 -22.70 13.92
C PRO A 221 -16.18 -22.04 14.37
N VAL A 222 -16.27 -20.72 14.28
CA VAL A 222 -17.50 -19.97 14.51
C VAL A 222 -17.97 -19.37 13.20
N LYS A 223 -19.24 -19.54 12.88
CA LYS A 223 -19.86 -18.99 11.66
C LYS A 223 -20.14 -17.50 11.77
N ASP A 224 -20.28 -16.99 13.00
CA ASP A 224 -20.72 -15.63 13.27
C ASP A 224 -19.55 -14.68 13.62
N TYR A 225 -19.77 -13.39 13.39
CA TYR A 225 -18.85 -12.33 13.77
C TYR A 225 -18.73 -12.26 15.30
N ILE A 226 -17.53 -12.55 15.82
CA ILE A 226 -17.25 -12.52 17.26
C ILE A 226 -17.06 -11.07 17.76
N PHE A 227 -16.89 -10.11 16.85
CA PHE A 227 -16.78 -8.71 17.19
C PHE A 227 -18.15 -8.03 17.10
N TYR A 228 -18.51 -7.38 18.21
CA TYR A 228 -19.75 -6.66 18.43
C TYR A 228 -19.97 -5.59 17.34
N GLU A 229 -21.01 -5.76 16.52
CA GLU A 229 -21.53 -4.70 15.66
C GLU A 229 -22.25 -3.70 16.57
N GLY A 230 -21.61 -2.57 16.86
CA GLY A 230 -22.22 -1.51 17.66
C GLY A 230 -23.52 -1.05 17.01
N LYS A 231 -24.67 -1.37 17.63
CA LYS A 231 -25.96 -0.85 17.21
C LYS A 231 -25.93 0.67 17.29
N GLY A 232 -26.01 1.32 16.13
CA GLY A 232 -26.40 2.72 16.05
C GLY A 232 -27.82 2.86 16.59
N SER A 233 -27.96 3.42 17.78
CA SER A 233 -29.25 3.85 18.31
C SER A 233 -29.57 5.22 17.75
N GLY A 234 -30.38 5.26 16.69
CA GLY A 234 -31.13 6.45 16.29
C GLY A 234 -32.51 6.46 16.96
N ASN A 235 -32.77 7.54 17.69
CA ASN A 235 -34.05 8.22 18.01
C ASN A 235 -35.27 7.46 18.56
N HIS A 236 -35.76 7.96 19.71
CA HIS A 236 -37.06 8.63 19.92
C HIS A 236 -37.12 9.03 21.42
N ASP A 237 -37.14 10.32 21.80
CA ASP A 237 -38.21 11.33 21.80
C ASP A 237 -38.66 11.62 23.26
N ARG A 238 -38.60 12.93 23.60
CA ARG A 238 -39.44 13.71 24.53
C ARG A 238 -39.83 13.12 25.89
N GLU A 239 -39.46 13.85 26.95
CA GLU A 239 -40.45 14.45 27.85
C GLU A 239 -39.89 15.65 28.64
N ARG A 240 -40.79 16.59 28.93
CA ARG A 240 -40.60 17.88 29.61
C ARG A 240 -40.49 17.67 31.13
N GLY A 241 -39.89 18.63 31.83
CA GLY A 241 -40.15 18.80 33.26
C GLY A 241 -39.14 19.66 34.01
N ASP A 242 -39.46 20.95 34.09
CA ASP A 242 -39.31 21.84 35.24
C ASP A 242 -37.93 22.34 35.73
N HIS A 243 -37.79 23.66 35.59
CA HIS A 243 -37.02 24.57 36.44
C HIS A 243 -37.45 24.45 37.92
N PRO A 244 -36.54 24.78 38.85
CA PRO A 244 -36.65 26.11 39.44
C PRO A 244 -35.33 26.88 39.50
N THR A 245 -35.51 28.19 39.45
CA THR A 245 -34.64 29.27 39.89
C THR A 245 -33.93 28.99 41.22
N ASP A 246 -32.65 29.36 41.35
CA ASP A 246 -32.32 30.43 42.28
C ASP A 246 -30.95 31.08 42.03
N SER A 247 -30.83 32.21 42.70
CA SER A 247 -30.01 33.39 42.52
C SER A 247 -28.68 33.33 43.30
N SER A 248 -27.84 34.35 43.08
CA SER A 248 -26.61 34.76 43.81
C SER A 248 -25.30 34.17 43.28
N GLY A 249 -24.22 34.91 43.06
CA GLY A 249 -23.92 36.33 43.27
C GLY A 249 -22.42 36.55 43.10
N LEU A 250 -22.05 37.75 42.62
CA LEU A 250 -20.71 38.33 42.40
C LEU A 250 -19.91 37.85 41.19
#